data_AF-A0A850SZR6-F1
#
_entry.id   AF-A0A850SZR6-F1
#
_cell.length_a   1.000
_cell.length_b   1.000
_cell.length_c   1.000
_cell.angle_alpha   90.00
_cell.angle_beta   90.00
_cell.angle_gamma   90.00
#
_symmetry.space_group_name_H-M   'P 1'
#
loop_
_entity.id
_entity.type
_entity.pdbx_description
1 polymer ?
#
loop_
_entity_poly.entity_id
_entity_poly.type
_entity_poly.pdbx_seq_one_letter_code
_entity_poly.pdbx_strand_id
1 'polypeptide(L)'
;MSVITISRGSYSRGKEVAEKVAAELGYECISRDILLEASEEFNIPEIRLIRALHDAPSALERFTHGRERYVSYIRKALLQHIRKDNIVYHGLAGHYFLLNLPNVLKIRIVSDIEERVQEEMRRENISEEKARYILKKDDDERRKWGLRLYGIDTWDSKLYDMVINIKNLSVEDAADLICRTVRKSHFETTPESEKILDDALLAAKVHAALVKTFPKIIVTANDGVVSIGDPEAPSDIKRDASDKIKGIAENVDGVKEIIMGIHKRTDDHHTVNPFHNI
;
A
#
# COMPACT_ATOMS: atom_id res chain seq x y z
N MET A 1 -17.30 -12.44 1.81
CA MET A 1 -16.15 -12.07 0.95
C MET A 1 -15.42 -10.96 1.69
N SER A 2 -14.10 -11.00 1.70
CA SER A 2 -13.27 -10.14 2.56
C SER A 2 -11.85 -10.02 2.03
N VAL A 3 -11.17 -8.94 2.38
CA VAL A 3 -9.79 -8.67 2.00
C VAL A 3 -8.89 -8.69 3.23
N ILE A 4 -7.72 -9.32 3.12
CA ILE A 4 -6.73 -9.42 4.18
C ILE A 4 -5.43 -8.80 3.70
N THR A 5 -4.81 -7.92 4.50
CA THR A 5 -3.45 -7.45 4.26
C THR A 5 -2.51 -7.88 5.38
N ILE A 6 -1.39 -8.51 5.01
CA ILE A 6 -0.38 -9.02 5.92
C ILE A 6 0.92 -8.23 5.71
N SER A 7 1.17 -7.29 6.61
CA SER A 7 2.45 -6.61 6.75
C SER A 7 3.45 -7.54 7.41
N ARG A 8 4.70 -7.59 6.92
CA ARG A 8 5.74 -8.48 7.46
C ARG A 8 7.11 -7.82 7.55
N GLY A 9 7.80 -8.05 8.67
CA GLY A 9 9.23 -7.77 8.79
C GLY A 9 10.06 -8.69 7.90
N SER A 10 11.35 -8.40 7.74
CA SER A 10 12.27 -9.32 7.07
C SER A 10 12.23 -10.69 7.80
N TYR A 11 12.13 -11.78 7.04
CA TYR A 11 12.20 -13.17 7.51
C TYR A 11 11.26 -13.58 8.66
N SER A 12 10.15 -12.86 8.85
CA SER A 12 9.18 -13.07 9.92
C SER A 12 8.16 -14.21 9.67
N ARG A 13 8.40 -15.12 8.72
CA ARG A 13 7.44 -16.16 8.28
C ARG A 13 6.07 -15.66 7.76
N GLY A 14 5.80 -14.36 7.76
CA GLY A 14 4.53 -13.80 7.26
C GLY A 14 4.13 -14.13 5.81
N LYS A 15 5.06 -14.55 4.93
CA LYS A 15 4.72 -15.07 3.59
C LYS A 15 4.04 -16.43 3.72
N GLU A 16 4.63 -17.33 4.52
CA GLU A 16 4.04 -18.65 4.81
C GLU A 16 2.66 -18.49 5.43
N VAL A 17 2.49 -17.55 6.37
CA VAL A 17 1.18 -17.24 6.96
C VAL A 17 0.20 -16.77 5.89
N ALA A 18 0.60 -15.87 5.01
CA ALA A 18 -0.28 -15.36 3.94
C ALA A 18 -0.73 -16.45 2.96
N GLU A 19 0.21 -17.27 2.50
CA GLU A 19 -0.07 -18.40 1.60
C GLU A 19 -0.98 -19.44 2.29
N LYS A 20 -0.76 -19.71 3.58
CA LYS A 20 -1.61 -20.62 4.37
C LYS A 20 -3.03 -20.09 4.51
N VAL A 21 -3.19 -18.82 4.91
CA VAL A 21 -4.51 -18.17 5.04
C VAL A 21 -5.24 -18.17 3.71
N ALA A 22 -4.55 -17.85 2.61
CA ALA A 22 -5.13 -17.86 1.28
C ALA A 22 -5.62 -19.26 0.89
N ALA A 23 -4.80 -20.30 1.12
CA ALA A 23 -5.18 -21.68 0.86
C ALA A 23 -6.38 -22.15 1.70
N GLU A 24 -6.44 -21.79 2.98
CA GLU A 24 -7.55 -22.17 3.87
C GLU A 24 -8.88 -21.49 3.52
N LEU A 25 -8.82 -20.25 3.02
CA LEU A 25 -10.01 -19.49 2.63
C LEU A 25 -10.40 -19.69 1.16
N GLY A 26 -9.52 -20.28 0.34
CA GLY A 26 -9.68 -20.35 -1.12
C GLY A 26 -9.54 -18.98 -1.79
N TYR A 27 -8.73 -18.09 -1.21
CA TYR A 27 -8.52 -16.71 -1.66
C TYR A 27 -7.30 -16.61 -2.57
N GLU A 28 -7.28 -15.58 -3.42
CA GLU A 28 -6.10 -15.26 -4.23
C GLU A 28 -5.00 -14.65 -3.33
N CYS A 29 -3.77 -15.16 -3.42
CA CYS A 29 -2.64 -14.65 -2.67
C CYS A 29 -1.76 -13.78 -3.58
N ILE A 30 -1.71 -12.48 -3.30
CA ILE A 30 -0.96 -11.50 -4.11
C ILE A 30 0.13 -10.81 -3.29
N SER A 31 1.24 -10.48 -3.95
CA SER A 31 2.40 -9.92 -3.25
C SER A 31 3.08 -8.78 -4.01
N ARG A 32 4.26 -9.04 -4.57
CA ARG A 32 5.05 -8.11 -5.39
C ARG A 32 4.64 -8.11 -6.85
N ASP A 33 3.71 -8.97 -7.25
CA ASP A 33 3.22 -9.04 -8.63
C ASP A 33 2.56 -7.72 -9.05
N ILE A 34 1.99 -6.97 -8.11
CA ILE A 34 1.49 -5.61 -8.35
C ILE A 34 2.59 -4.63 -8.79
N LEU A 35 3.87 -4.92 -8.52
CA LEU A 35 4.99 -4.10 -8.95
C LEU A 35 5.20 -4.19 -10.47
N LEU A 36 4.84 -5.31 -11.10
CA LEU A 36 4.93 -5.48 -12.54
C LEU A 36 4.03 -4.47 -13.25
N GLU A 37 2.75 -4.45 -12.88
CA GLU A 37 1.75 -3.51 -13.41
C GLU A 37 2.19 -2.06 -13.21
N ALA A 38 2.68 -1.72 -12.01
CA ALA A 38 3.19 -0.37 -11.77
C ALA A 38 4.45 -0.08 -12.62
N SER A 39 5.35 -1.04 -12.82
CA SER A 39 6.58 -0.85 -13.60
C SER A 39 6.31 -0.50 -15.06
N GLU A 40 5.28 -1.11 -15.65
CA GLU A 40 4.81 -0.80 -17.01
C GLU A 40 4.34 0.66 -17.09
N GLU A 41 3.56 1.13 -16.13
CA GLU A 41 3.13 2.54 -16.06
C GLU A 41 4.27 3.52 -15.80
N PHE A 42 5.27 3.06 -15.05
CA PHE A 42 6.49 3.83 -14.86
C PHE A 42 7.30 3.99 -16.14
N ASN A 43 7.12 3.10 -17.11
CA ASN A 43 8.02 2.88 -18.22
C ASN A 43 9.46 2.61 -17.75
N ILE A 44 9.60 1.81 -16.68
CA ILE A 44 10.90 1.34 -16.19
C ILE A 44 10.87 -0.19 -16.08
N PRO A 45 11.98 -0.89 -16.36
CA PRO A 45 12.08 -2.31 -16.12
C PRO A 45 11.77 -2.66 -14.65
N GLU A 46 10.96 -3.68 -14.42
CA GLU A 46 10.59 -4.18 -13.08
C GLU A 46 11.82 -4.36 -12.18
N ILE A 47 12.90 -4.95 -12.70
CA ILE A 47 14.15 -5.15 -11.95
C ILE A 47 14.73 -3.85 -11.40
N ARG A 48 14.59 -2.74 -12.13
CA ARG A 48 15.04 -1.42 -11.66
C ARG A 48 14.11 -0.86 -10.60
N LEU A 49 12.80 -1.11 -10.72
CA LEU A 49 11.84 -0.74 -9.69
C LEU A 49 12.10 -1.53 -8.41
N ILE A 50 12.24 -2.85 -8.48
CA ILE A 50 12.56 -3.70 -7.32
C ILE A 50 13.83 -3.24 -6.62
N ARG A 51 14.91 -2.99 -7.37
CA ARG A 51 16.16 -2.45 -6.81
C ARG A 51 15.95 -1.10 -6.17
N ALA A 52 15.21 -0.20 -6.83
CA ALA A 52 14.88 1.08 -6.23
C ALA A 52 14.17 0.88 -4.89
N LEU A 53 13.22 -0.05 -4.79
CA LEU A 53 12.48 -0.38 -3.56
C LEU A 53 13.30 -1.08 -2.47
N HIS A 54 14.38 -1.76 -2.85
CA HIS A 54 15.24 -2.48 -1.92
C HIS A 54 16.41 -1.64 -1.40
N ASP A 55 17.02 -0.82 -2.26
CA ASP A 55 18.34 -0.23 -2.00
C ASP A 55 18.28 1.10 -1.24
N ALA A 56 17.25 1.95 -1.46
CA ALA A 56 16.87 3.13 -0.66
C ALA A 56 15.86 4.02 -1.43
N PRO A 57 14.98 4.80 -0.76
CA PRO A 57 14.04 5.74 -1.40
C PRO A 57 14.74 6.80 -2.27
N SER A 58 16.00 7.12 -1.98
CA SER A 58 16.83 8.00 -2.80
C SER A 58 17.08 7.46 -4.22
N ALA A 59 16.90 6.16 -4.45
CA ALA A 59 16.92 5.61 -5.80
C ALA A 59 15.69 6.07 -6.62
N LEU A 60 14.53 6.28 -5.98
CA LEU A 60 13.34 6.83 -6.63
C LEU A 60 13.49 8.32 -6.96
N GLU A 61 14.25 9.06 -6.14
CA GLU A 61 14.54 10.50 -6.37
C GLU A 61 15.34 10.75 -7.66
N ARG A 62 16.01 9.72 -8.20
CA ARG A 62 16.72 9.82 -9.49
C ARG A 62 15.77 9.93 -10.69
N PHE A 63 14.48 9.64 -10.48
CA PHE A 63 13.46 9.78 -11.51
C PHE A 63 12.63 11.03 -11.23
N THR A 64 12.26 11.76 -12.28
CA THR A 64 11.38 12.93 -12.17
C THR A 64 10.05 12.52 -11.52
N HIS A 65 9.76 13.10 -10.35
CA HIS A 65 8.62 12.78 -9.50
C HIS A 65 8.48 11.27 -9.24
N GLY A 66 9.60 10.56 -9.13
CA GLY A 66 9.63 9.09 -9.06
C GLY A 66 8.89 8.54 -7.84
N ARG A 67 8.96 9.26 -6.71
CA ARG A 67 8.26 8.92 -5.47
C ARG A 67 6.75 9.01 -5.62
N GLU A 68 6.24 10.15 -6.10
CA GLU A 68 4.81 10.40 -6.23
C GLU A 68 4.18 9.45 -7.24
N ARG A 69 4.86 9.25 -8.38
CA ARG A 69 4.47 8.25 -9.38
C ARG A 69 4.44 6.84 -8.77
N TYR A 70 5.35 6.52 -7.86
CA TYR A 70 5.44 5.19 -7.25
C TYR A 70 4.24 4.89 -6.38
N VAL A 71 4.00 5.79 -5.44
CA VAL A 71 2.86 5.73 -4.55
C VAL A 71 1.56 5.68 -5.35
N SER A 72 1.45 6.50 -6.40
CA SER A 72 0.27 6.57 -7.26
C SER A 72 -0.03 5.26 -8.00
N TYR A 73 0.93 4.72 -8.76
CA TYR A 73 0.71 3.53 -9.58
C TYR A 73 0.53 2.27 -8.74
N ILE A 74 1.28 2.11 -7.64
CA ILE A 74 1.10 0.99 -6.72
C ILE A 74 -0.26 1.04 -6.05
N ARG A 75 -0.68 2.22 -5.59
CA ARG A 75 -2.01 2.37 -4.97
C ARG A 75 -3.11 2.00 -5.97
N LYS A 76 -3.01 2.46 -7.21
CA LYS A 76 -3.97 2.11 -8.27
C LYS A 76 -4.01 0.61 -8.51
N ALA A 77 -2.87 -0.01 -8.80
CA ALA A 77 -2.77 -1.45 -9.06
C ALA A 77 -3.31 -2.28 -7.89
N LEU A 78 -2.91 -1.94 -6.66
CA LEU A 78 -3.41 -2.63 -5.46
C LEU A 78 -4.94 -2.52 -5.33
N LEU A 79 -5.51 -1.32 -5.45
CA LEU A 79 -6.97 -1.15 -5.35
C LEU A 79 -7.73 -1.90 -6.46
N GLN A 80 -7.16 -2.00 -7.67
CA GLN A 80 -7.76 -2.78 -8.77
C GLN A 80 -7.84 -4.27 -8.44
N HIS A 81 -6.79 -4.84 -7.84
CA HIS A 81 -6.84 -6.23 -7.38
C HIS A 81 -7.83 -6.38 -6.24
N ILE A 82 -7.70 -5.55 -5.21
CA ILE A 82 -8.53 -5.62 -3.99
C ILE A 82 -10.03 -5.51 -4.31
N ARG A 83 -10.41 -4.80 -5.38
CA ARG A 83 -11.81 -4.72 -5.86
C ARG A 83 -12.42 -6.05 -6.28
N LYS A 84 -11.60 -7.05 -6.64
CA LYS A 84 -12.05 -8.42 -6.94
C LYS A 84 -12.50 -9.20 -5.70
N ASP A 85 -12.16 -8.69 -4.50
CA ASP A 85 -12.42 -9.33 -3.21
C ASP A 85 -11.71 -10.69 -3.06
N ASN A 86 -11.89 -11.37 -1.92
CA ASN A 86 -11.33 -12.70 -1.61
C ASN A 86 -9.81 -12.76 -1.86
N ILE A 87 -9.10 -11.76 -1.35
CA ILE A 87 -7.67 -11.56 -1.55
C ILE A 87 -6.93 -11.55 -0.23
N VAL A 88 -5.77 -12.22 -0.22
CA VAL A 88 -4.72 -12.06 0.78
C VAL A 88 -3.55 -11.33 0.14
N TYR A 89 -3.31 -10.08 0.57
CA TYR A 89 -2.19 -9.28 0.12
C TYR A 89 -1.05 -9.31 1.15
N HIS A 90 0.17 -9.65 0.75
CA HIS A 90 1.35 -9.62 1.64
C HIS A 90 2.56 -8.87 1.06
N GLY A 91 2.29 -7.93 0.16
CA GLY A 91 3.29 -7.06 -0.45
C GLY A 91 3.66 -5.83 0.38
N LEU A 92 4.24 -4.83 -0.27
CA LEU A 92 4.73 -3.61 0.38
C LEU A 92 3.58 -2.66 0.73
N ALA A 93 3.54 -2.24 2.00
CA ALA A 93 2.68 -1.15 2.48
C ALA A 93 1.16 -1.31 2.21
N GLY A 94 0.64 -2.53 2.11
CA GLY A 94 -0.80 -2.75 1.89
C GLY A 94 -1.67 -2.12 2.98
N HIS A 95 -1.30 -2.32 4.23
CA HIS A 95 -1.95 -1.71 5.40
C HIS A 95 -2.04 -0.18 5.33
N TYR A 96 -1.10 0.48 4.64
CA TYR A 96 -1.15 1.92 4.41
C TYR A 96 -2.14 2.29 3.32
N PHE A 97 -2.01 1.70 2.13
CA PHE A 97 -2.86 2.01 0.99
C PHE A 97 -4.34 1.67 1.22
N LEU A 98 -4.59 0.73 2.13
CA LEU A 98 -5.92 0.21 2.47
C LEU A 98 -6.40 0.70 3.84
N LEU A 99 -5.72 1.69 4.47
CA LEU A 99 -6.00 2.07 5.85
C LEU A 99 -7.47 2.49 6.07
N ASN A 100 -8.02 3.28 5.14
CA ASN A 100 -9.38 3.82 5.25
C ASN A 100 -10.46 2.85 4.74
N LEU A 101 -10.10 1.61 4.37
CA LEU A 101 -11.07 0.60 3.97
C LEU A 101 -11.50 -0.20 5.21
N PRO A 102 -12.78 -0.10 5.62
CA PRO A 102 -13.24 -0.65 6.91
C PRO A 102 -13.29 -2.18 6.91
N ASN A 103 -13.59 -2.80 5.77
CA ASN A 103 -13.74 -4.26 5.62
C ASN A 103 -12.42 -4.99 5.30
N VAL A 104 -11.28 -4.29 5.35
CA VAL A 104 -9.95 -4.89 5.15
C VAL A 104 -9.33 -5.25 6.50
N LEU A 105 -9.09 -6.54 6.74
CA LEU A 105 -8.38 -7.01 7.93
C LEU A 105 -6.87 -6.76 7.78
N LYS A 106 -6.30 -5.93 8.67
CA LYS A 106 -4.91 -5.48 8.64
C LYS A 106 -4.10 -6.19 9.71
N ILE A 107 -3.14 -7.01 9.29
CA ILE A 107 -2.32 -7.83 10.19
C ILE A 107 -0.85 -7.45 10.04
N ARG A 108 -0.11 -7.49 11.15
CA ARG A 108 1.35 -7.47 11.18
C ARG A 108 1.88 -8.78 11.72
N ILE A 109 2.75 -9.43 10.97
CA ILE A 109 3.52 -10.58 11.43
C ILE A 109 4.92 -10.11 11.86
N VAL A 110 5.30 -10.47 13.09
CA VAL A 110 6.63 -10.25 13.67
C VAL A 110 7.22 -11.57 14.14
N SER A 111 8.54 -11.61 14.31
CA SER A 111 9.26 -12.75 14.87
C SER A 111 10.52 -12.24 15.55
N ASP A 112 10.98 -12.96 16.57
CA ASP A 112 12.18 -12.62 17.31
C ASP A 112 13.41 -12.59 16.40
N ILE A 113 14.34 -11.66 16.67
CA ILE A 113 15.54 -11.52 15.83
C ILE A 113 16.39 -12.79 15.82
N GLU A 114 16.44 -13.55 16.90
CA GLU A 114 17.24 -14.78 17.00
C GLU A 114 16.74 -15.88 16.06
N GLU A 115 15.42 -16.09 15.98
CA GLU A 115 14.84 -17.07 15.04
C GLU A 115 15.10 -16.68 13.60
N ARG A 116 14.94 -15.39 13.30
CA ARG A 116 15.22 -14.83 11.96
C ARG A 116 16.68 -14.99 11.57
N VAL A 117 17.61 -14.79 12.51
CA VAL A 117 19.05 -14.99 12.28
C VAL A 117 19.34 -16.45 11.95
N GLN A 118 18.79 -17.40 12.71
CA GLN A 118 18.99 -18.84 12.45
C GLN A 118 18.45 -19.24 11.07
N GLU A 119 17.26 -18.76 10.70
CA GLU A 119 16.67 -19.03 9.40
C GLU A 119 17.49 -18.42 8.25
N GLU A 120 18.01 -17.21 8.43
CA GLU A 120 18.83 -16.56 7.41
C GLU A 120 20.20 -17.22 7.24
N MET A 121 20.83 -17.63 8.35
CA MET A 121 22.04 -18.45 8.31
C MET A 121 21.82 -19.74 7.53
N ARG A 122 20.70 -20.43 7.77
CA ARG A 122 20.34 -21.68 7.11
C ARG A 122 20.08 -21.49 5.62
N ARG A 123 19.39 -20.42 5.23
CA ARG A 123 19.01 -20.16 3.83
C ARG A 123 20.18 -19.70 2.97
N GLU A 124 20.96 -18.75 3.47
CA GLU A 124 22.01 -18.09 2.70
C GLU A 124 23.40 -18.68 2.95
N ASN A 125 23.51 -19.64 3.88
CA ASN A 125 24.76 -20.27 4.30
C ASN A 125 25.83 -19.23 4.73
N ILE A 126 25.45 -18.37 5.67
CA ILE A 126 26.28 -17.26 6.18
C ILE A 126 26.47 -17.33 7.69
N SER A 127 27.44 -16.57 8.21
CA SER A 127 27.67 -16.47 9.66
C SER A 127 26.53 -15.74 10.37
N GLU A 128 26.38 -16.01 11.68
CA GLU A 128 25.42 -15.34 12.56
C GLU A 128 25.57 -13.81 12.51
N GLU A 129 26.82 -13.32 12.61
CA GLU A 129 27.13 -11.89 12.56
C GLU A 129 26.64 -11.26 11.25
N LYS A 130 26.89 -11.93 10.11
CA LYS A 130 26.48 -11.44 8.80
C LYS A 130 24.96 -11.47 8.64
N ALA A 131 24.30 -12.55 9.06
CA ALA A 131 22.83 -12.66 9.05
C ALA A 131 22.18 -11.55 9.89
N ARG A 132 22.67 -11.35 11.12
CA ARG A 132 22.18 -10.31 12.03
C ARG A 132 22.38 -8.91 11.46
N TYR A 133 23.52 -8.65 10.83
CA TYR A 133 23.79 -7.38 10.16
C TYR A 133 22.81 -7.12 9.01
N ILE A 134 22.61 -8.11 8.13
CA ILE A 134 21.68 -8.01 6.99
C ILE A 134 20.25 -7.74 7.49
N LEU A 135 19.76 -8.53 8.45
CA LEU A 135 18.41 -8.38 8.99
C LEU A 135 18.16 -7.00 9.62
N LYS A 136 19.10 -6.52 10.43
CA LYS A 136 18.99 -5.19 11.05
C LYS A 136 19.01 -4.07 10.01
N LYS A 137 19.88 -4.19 8.99
CA LYS A 137 19.98 -3.23 7.90
C LYS A 137 18.68 -3.21 7.08
N ASP A 138 18.15 -4.38 6.73
CA ASP A 138 16.90 -4.50 5.96
C ASP A 138 15.70 -3.95 6.73
N ASP A 139 15.59 -4.25 8.03
CA ASP A 139 14.51 -3.73 8.87
C ASP A 139 14.58 -2.20 9.00
N ASP A 140 15.78 -1.64 9.19
CA ASP A 140 16.00 -0.20 9.27
C ASP A 140 15.68 0.50 7.94
N GLU A 141 16.16 -0.04 6.82
CA GLU A 141 15.82 0.52 5.51
C GLU A 141 14.31 0.45 5.24
N ARG A 142 13.64 -0.68 5.52
CA ARG A 142 12.17 -0.79 5.37
C ARG A 142 11.41 0.21 6.24
N ARG A 143 11.88 0.47 7.46
CA ARG A 143 11.28 1.49 8.35
C ARG A 143 11.48 2.89 7.79
N LYS A 144 12.70 3.23 7.37
CA LYS A 144 12.98 4.50 6.70
C LYS A 144 12.20 4.66 5.40
N TRP A 145 11.97 3.58 4.66
CA TRP A 145 11.08 3.53 3.50
C TRP A 145 9.65 3.92 3.88
N GLY A 146 9.09 3.30 4.92
CA GLY A 146 7.76 3.65 5.43
C GLY A 146 7.63 5.12 5.79
N LEU A 147 8.61 5.64 6.55
CA LEU A 147 8.63 7.04 6.97
C LEU A 147 8.82 8.00 5.79
N ARG A 148 9.82 7.74 4.93
CA ARG A 148 10.17 8.62 3.81
C ARG A 148 9.25 8.49 2.62
N LEU A 149 8.42 7.46 2.49
CA LEU A 149 7.45 7.39 1.42
C LEU A 149 6.06 7.76 1.91
N TYR A 150 5.66 7.23 3.05
CA TYR A 150 4.26 7.24 3.47
C TYR A 150 4.00 8.13 4.68
N GLY A 151 5.06 8.65 5.32
CA GLY A 151 4.95 9.36 6.59
C GLY A 151 4.58 8.46 7.76
N ILE A 152 4.70 7.12 7.61
CA ILE A 152 4.19 6.15 8.57
C ILE A 152 5.29 5.21 9.05
N ASP A 153 5.35 5.04 10.36
CA ASP A 153 6.15 4.00 10.97
C ASP A 153 5.38 2.68 10.98
N THR A 154 5.81 1.70 10.17
CA THR A 154 5.19 0.37 10.12
C THR A 154 5.25 -0.39 11.45
N TRP A 155 6.02 0.10 12.43
CA TRP A 155 6.06 -0.45 13.80
C TRP A 155 4.93 0.07 14.69
N ASP A 156 4.18 1.10 14.27
CA ASP A 156 3.01 1.56 15.01
C ASP A 156 1.92 0.48 14.97
N SER A 157 1.67 -0.14 16.12
CA SER A 157 0.62 -1.15 16.29
C SER A 157 -0.78 -0.65 15.95
N LYS A 158 -1.04 0.66 16.01
CA LYS A 158 -2.36 1.27 15.69
C LYS A 158 -2.77 1.13 14.23
N LEU A 159 -1.83 0.76 13.35
CA LEU A 159 -2.08 0.54 11.93
C LEU A 159 -2.71 -0.84 11.63
N TYR A 160 -2.82 -1.70 12.64
CA TYR A 160 -3.20 -3.10 12.47
C TYR A 160 -4.32 -3.47 13.43
N ASP A 161 -5.23 -4.33 12.95
CA ASP A 161 -6.23 -4.99 13.78
C ASP A 161 -5.59 -6.09 14.63
N MET A 162 -4.50 -6.70 14.14
CA MET A 162 -3.75 -7.75 14.83
C MET A 162 -2.24 -7.65 14.60
N VAL A 163 -1.45 -7.77 15.66
CA VAL A 163 0.00 -8.00 15.59
C VAL A 163 0.30 -9.37 16.17
N ILE A 164 0.80 -10.29 15.35
CA ILE A 164 1.03 -11.69 15.72
C ILE A 164 2.54 -11.97 15.72
N ASN A 165 3.06 -12.44 16.85
CA ASN A 165 4.45 -12.86 16.97
C ASN A 165 4.58 -14.37 16.72
N ILE A 166 5.30 -14.73 15.65
CA ILE A 166 5.66 -16.10 15.34
C ILE A 166 6.94 -16.44 16.11
N LYS A 167 6.75 -17.24 17.15
CA LYS A 167 7.76 -17.77 18.07
C LYS A 167 7.14 -18.94 18.83
N ASN A 168 6.25 -18.59 19.75
CA ASN A 168 5.43 -19.57 20.48
C ASN A 168 4.22 -20.01 19.64
N LEU A 169 3.67 -19.09 18.84
CA LEU A 169 2.66 -19.41 17.85
C LEU A 169 3.33 -19.95 16.58
N SER A 170 2.80 -21.04 16.05
CA SER A 170 3.16 -21.57 14.75
C SER A 170 2.53 -20.75 13.62
N VAL A 171 2.91 -21.06 12.37
CA VAL A 171 2.26 -20.49 11.19
C VAL A 171 0.80 -20.96 11.11
N GLU A 172 0.53 -22.20 11.51
CA GLU A 172 -0.80 -22.79 11.60
C GLU A 172 -1.67 -22.03 12.62
N ASP A 173 -1.15 -21.75 13.82
CA ASP A 173 -1.90 -21.01 14.83
C ASP A 173 -2.23 -19.59 14.37
N ALA A 174 -1.26 -18.92 13.73
CA ALA A 174 -1.46 -17.59 13.19
C ALA A 174 -2.50 -17.58 12.06
N ALA A 175 -2.46 -18.57 11.16
CA ALA A 175 -3.43 -18.70 10.08
C ALA A 175 -4.85 -18.97 10.62
N ASP A 176 -5.01 -19.89 11.56
CA ASP A 176 -6.31 -20.18 12.21
C ASP A 176 -6.90 -18.92 12.87
N LEU A 177 -6.09 -18.17 13.61
CA LEU A 177 -6.52 -16.91 14.23
C LEU A 177 -7.01 -15.90 13.18
N ILE A 178 -6.26 -15.72 12.09
CA ILE A 178 -6.61 -14.79 11.01
C ILE A 178 -7.89 -15.24 10.30
N CYS A 179 -8.00 -16.53 9.96
CA CYS A 179 -9.18 -17.11 9.32
C CYS A 179 -10.44 -17.00 10.19
N ARG A 180 -10.31 -17.10 11.52
CA ARG A 180 -11.44 -16.89 12.44
C ARG A 180 -11.85 -15.42 12.56
N THR A 181 -10.88 -14.51 12.56
CA THR A 181 -11.12 -13.07 12.67
C THR A 181 -11.78 -12.52 11.41
N VAL A 182 -11.31 -12.90 10.22
CA VAL A 182 -11.85 -12.36 8.96
C VAL A 182 -13.32 -12.77 8.72
N ARG A 183 -13.80 -13.85 9.37
CA ARG A 183 -15.19 -14.31 9.30
C ARG A 183 -16.15 -13.51 10.19
N LYS A 184 -15.68 -12.50 10.92
CA LYS A 184 -16.54 -11.60 11.70
C LYS A 184 -17.22 -10.61 10.75
N SER A 185 -18.47 -10.24 11.06
CA SER A 185 -19.30 -9.35 10.23
C SER A 185 -18.66 -7.98 9.92
N HIS A 186 -17.73 -7.51 10.76
CA HIS A 186 -17.00 -6.26 10.55
C HIS A 186 -16.09 -6.28 9.31
N PHE A 187 -15.70 -7.47 8.83
CA PHE A 187 -14.83 -7.66 7.66
C PHE A 187 -15.59 -8.20 6.44
N GLU A 188 -16.91 -8.30 6.52
CA GLU A 188 -17.74 -8.65 5.38
C GLU A 188 -17.82 -7.46 4.42
N THR A 189 -17.64 -7.74 3.13
CA THR A 189 -17.92 -6.76 2.07
C THR A 189 -19.41 -6.48 2.00
N THR A 190 -19.77 -5.22 2.28
CA THR A 190 -21.13 -4.66 2.14
C THR A 190 -21.20 -3.67 0.98
N PRO A 191 -22.40 -3.33 0.46
CA PRO A 191 -22.55 -2.31 -0.58
C PRO A 191 -21.91 -0.96 -0.23
N GLU A 192 -21.94 -0.57 1.06
CA GLU A 192 -21.29 0.64 1.54
C GLU A 192 -19.76 0.53 1.45
N SER A 193 -19.19 -0.60 1.86
CA SER A 193 -17.74 -0.83 1.77
C SER A 193 -17.25 -0.93 0.33
N GLU A 194 -18.05 -1.52 -0.56
CA GLU A 194 -17.77 -1.57 -2.00
C GLU A 194 -17.76 -0.18 -2.60
N LYS A 195 -18.73 0.67 -2.24
CA LYS A 195 -18.77 2.07 -2.68
C LYS A 195 -17.50 2.82 -2.23
N ILE A 196 -17.08 2.68 -0.97
CA ILE A 196 -15.85 3.32 -0.46
C ILE A 196 -14.62 2.86 -1.27
N LEU A 197 -14.55 1.57 -1.60
CA LEU A 197 -13.47 1.02 -2.42
C LEU A 197 -13.53 1.53 -3.87
N ASP A 198 -14.70 1.60 -4.48
CA ASP A 198 -14.91 2.14 -5.84
C ASP A 198 -14.51 3.61 -5.92
N ASP A 199 -14.89 4.42 -4.93
CA ASP A 199 -14.48 5.82 -4.81
C ASP A 199 -12.96 5.95 -4.63
N ALA A 200 -12.36 5.14 -3.76
CA ALA A 200 -10.91 5.13 -3.57
C ALA A 200 -10.16 4.72 -4.86
N LEU A 201 -10.69 3.74 -5.60
CA LEU A 201 -10.12 3.28 -6.86
C LEU A 201 -10.26 4.34 -7.96
N LEU A 202 -11.42 5.00 -8.08
CA LEU A 202 -11.61 6.09 -9.03
C LEU A 202 -10.64 7.24 -8.77
N ALA A 203 -10.50 7.65 -7.51
CA ALA A 203 -9.53 8.67 -7.12
C ALA A 203 -8.08 8.27 -7.47
N ALA A 204 -7.71 7.00 -7.24
CA ALA A 204 -6.39 6.49 -7.59
C ALA A 204 -6.14 6.44 -9.10
N LYS A 205 -7.14 6.06 -9.91
CA LYS A 205 -7.06 6.09 -11.38
C LYS A 205 -6.83 7.49 -11.91
N VAL A 206 -7.62 8.48 -11.45
CA VAL A 206 -7.46 9.88 -11.85
C VAL A 206 -6.11 10.43 -11.40
N HIS A 207 -5.69 10.15 -10.17
CA HIS A 207 -4.37 10.57 -9.69
C HIS A 207 -3.23 9.96 -10.53
N ALA A 208 -3.31 8.67 -10.89
CA ALA A 208 -2.34 8.03 -11.78
C ALA A 208 -2.26 8.65 -13.17
N ALA A 209 -3.38 9.11 -13.72
CA ALA A 209 -3.39 9.84 -14.99
C ALA A 209 -2.71 11.22 -14.89
N LEU A 210 -2.81 11.89 -13.74
CA LEU A 210 -2.31 13.25 -13.52
C LEU A 210 -0.87 13.33 -13.01
N VAL A 211 -0.42 12.36 -12.20
CA VAL A 211 0.81 12.42 -11.38
C VAL A 211 2.09 12.68 -12.19
N LYS A 212 2.11 12.31 -13.47
CA LYS A 212 3.27 12.60 -14.35
C LYS A 212 3.47 14.09 -14.57
N THR A 213 2.37 14.85 -14.67
CA THR A 213 2.39 16.30 -14.93
C THR A 213 2.17 17.11 -13.65
N PHE A 214 1.31 16.61 -12.76
CA PHE A 214 0.89 17.28 -11.53
C PHE A 214 1.15 16.34 -10.33
N PRO A 215 2.41 16.19 -9.91
CA PRO A 215 2.82 15.16 -8.96
C PRO A 215 2.28 15.34 -7.54
N LYS A 216 1.99 16.59 -7.14
CA LYS A 216 1.50 16.94 -5.80
C LYS A 216 -0.02 17.13 -5.73
N ILE A 217 -0.73 16.84 -6.82
CA ILE A 217 -2.18 17.05 -6.88
C ILE A 217 -2.89 16.08 -5.94
N ILE A 218 -3.89 16.56 -5.22
CA ILE A 218 -4.76 15.73 -4.39
C ILE A 218 -6.02 15.43 -5.16
N VAL A 219 -6.41 14.16 -5.17
CA VAL A 219 -7.63 13.66 -5.81
C VAL A 219 -8.43 12.87 -4.79
N THR A 220 -9.71 13.20 -4.68
CA THR A 220 -10.72 12.42 -3.95
C THR A 220 -11.91 12.17 -4.88
N ALA A 221 -12.68 11.13 -4.61
CA ALA A 221 -13.89 10.83 -5.36
C ALA A 221 -15.03 10.42 -4.42
N ASN A 222 -16.26 10.71 -4.85
CA ASN A 222 -17.48 10.24 -4.22
C ASN A 222 -18.57 10.10 -5.29
N ASP A 223 -18.98 8.87 -5.58
CA ASP A 223 -20.04 8.54 -6.54
C ASP A 223 -19.83 9.14 -7.94
N GLY A 224 -18.58 9.11 -8.41
CA GLY A 224 -18.19 9.65 -9.71
C GLY A 224 -17.93 11.17 -9.74
N VAL A 225 -18.18 11.88 -8.63
CA VAL A 225 -17.76 13.28 -8.47
C VAL A 225 -16.32 13.30 -7.98
N VAL A 226 -15.41 13.84 -8.78
CA VAL A 226 -13.98 13.89 -8.49
C VAL A 226 -13.57 15.29 -8.09
N SER A 227 -13.04 15.43 -6.87
CA SER A 227 -12.52 16.72 -6.38
C SER A 227 -11.00 16.74 -6.49
N ILE A 228 -10.48 17.72 -7.22
CA ILE A 228 -9.05 17.85 -7.54
C ILE A 228 -8.53 19.19 -7.04
N GLY A 229 -7.38 19.17 -6.35
CA GLY A 229 -6.79 20.37 -5.76
C GLY A 229 -5.30 20.26 -5.54
N ASP A 230 -4.59 21.39 -5.62
CA ASP A 230 -3.16 21.47 -5.31
C ASP A 230 -2.99 22.05 -3.89
N PRO A 231 -2.41 21.31 -2.94
CA PRO A 231 -2.24 21.78 -1.57
C PRO A 231 -1.24 22.93 -1.42
N GLU A 232 -0.36 23.15 -2.41
CA GLU A 232 0.68 24.19 -2.39
C GLU A 232 0.33 25.41 -3.25
N ALA A 233 -0.76 25.37 -4.01
CA ALA A 233 -1.20 26.50 -4.82
C ALA A 233 -1.99 27.51 -3.97
N PRO A 234 -1.53 28.78 -3.88
CA PRO A 234 -2.31 29.83 -3.26
C PRO A 234 -3.51 30.15 -4.16
N SER A 235 -4.67 29.63 -3.76
CA SER A 235 -6.03 29.96 -4.24
C SER A 235 -6.39 29.78 -5.71
N ASP A 236 -5.46 29.76 -6.67
CA ASP A 236 -5.78 29.58 -8.09
C ASP A 236 -4.73 28.74 -8.81
N ILE A 237 -5.08 27.49 -9.12
CA ILE A 237 -4.41 26.77 -10.21
C ILE A 237 -4.61 27.63 -11.46
N LYS A 238 -3.52 28.08 -12.10
CA LYS A 238 -3.59 28.85 -13.36
C LYS A 238 -4.61 28.21 -14.30
N ARG A 239 -5.49 29.01 -14.92
CA ARG A 239 -6.60 28.53 -15.77
C ARG A 239 -6.15 27.44 -16.76
N ASP A 240 -5.02 27.65 -17.44
CA ASP A 240 -4.44 26.69 -18.38
C ASP A 240 -4.08 25.33 -17.76
N ALA A 241 -3.59 25.33 -16.50
CA ALA A 241 -3.31 24.10 -15.76
C ALA A 241 -4.61 23.42 -15.31
N SER A 242 -5.62 24.18 -14.91
CA SER A 242 -6.94 23.66 -14.54
C SER A 242 -7.64 22.98 -15.73
N ASP A 243 -7.62 23.62 -16.91
CA ASP A 243 -8.21 23.08 -18.12
C ASP A 243 -7.51 21.79 -18.57
N LYS A 244 -6.17 21.73 -18.43
CA LYS A 244 -5.40 20.51 -18.68
C LYS A 244 -5.71 19.39 -17.69
N ILE A 245 -5.85 19.70 -16.40
CA ILE A 245 -6.22 18.72 -15.37
C ILE A 245 -7.58 18.13 -15.69
N LYS A 246 -8.58 18.97 -15.97
CA LYS A 246 -9.93 18.53 -16.34
C LYS A 246 -9.91 17.65 -17.57
N GLY A 247 -9.26 18.08 -18.65
CA GLY A 247 -9.17 17.30 -19.88
C GLY A 247 -8.52 15.93 -19.69
N ILE A 248 -7.58 15.76 -18.77
CA ILE A 248 -7.02 14.44 -18.44
C ILE A 248 -8.01 13.62 -17.60
N ALA A 249 -8.61 14.22 -16.58
CA ALA A 249 -9.50 13.53 -15.64
C ALA A 249 -10.83 13.10 -16.28
N GLU A 250 -11.40 13.87 -17.22
CA GLU A 250 -12.64 13.52 -17.94
C GLU A 250 -12.50 12.24 -18.78
N ASN A 251 -11.29 11.88 -19.18
CA ASN A 251 -11.02 10.67 -19.95
C ASN A 251 -10.90 9.41 -19.08
N VAL A 252 -11.02 9.53 -17.75
CA VAL A 252 -10.95 8.40 -16.84
C VAL A 252 -12.34 7.82 -16.65
N ASP A 253 -12.48 6.52 -16.93
CA ASP A 253 -13.74 5.80 -16.75
C ASP A 253 -14.25 5.87 -15.30
N GLY A 254 -15.54 6.16 -15.14
CA GLY A 254 -16.21 6.37 -13.86
C GLY A 254 -16.32 7.84 -13.41
N VAL A 255 -15.64 8.78 -14.08
CA VAL A 255 -15.78 10.22 -13.78
C VAL A 255 -17.10 10.75 -14.36
N LYS A 256 -17.94 11.33 -13.51
CA LYS A 256 -19.21 11.97 -13.87
C LYS A 256 -19.12 13.50 -13.82
N GLU A 257 -18.40 14.03 -12.83
CA GLU A 257 -18.24 15.46 -12.59
C GLU A 257 -16.85 15.74 -12.00
N ILE A 258 -16.28 16.90 -12.32
CA ILE A 258 -14.99 17.35 -11.77
C ILE A 258 -15.16 18.70 -11.08
N ILE A 259 -14.78 18.72 -9.80
CA ILE A 259 -14.75 19.92 -8.97
C ILE A 259 -13.29 20.31 -8.74
N MET A 260 -12.93 21.52 -9.14
CA MET A 260 -11.64 22.11 -8.81
C MET A 260 -11.76 22.86 -7.49
N GLY A 261 -10.90 22.57 -6.52
CA GLY A 261 -10.99 23.21 -5.21
C GLY A 261 -9.68 23.18 -4.43
N ILE A 262 -9.64 23.94 -3.34
CA ILE A 262 -8.53 23.90 -2.39
C ILE A 262 -8.78 22.71 -1.47
N HIS A 263 -8.05 21.61 -1.67
CA HIS A 263 -7.97 20.57 -0.67
C HIS A 263 -7.09 21.08 0.47
N LYS A 264 -7.71 21.48 1.59
CA LYS A 264 -6.95 21.58 2.85
C LYS A 264 -6.46 20.18 3.19
N ARG A 265 -5.20 20.07 3.59
CA ARG A 265 -4.67 18.86 4.25
C ARG A 265 -5.55 18.58 5.47
N THR A 266 -6.49 17.65 5.36
CA THR A 266 -7.28 17.20 6.50
C THR A 266 -6.43 16.20 7.26
N ASP A 267 -5.58 16.73 8.13
CA ASP A 267 -4.69 16.00 9.02
C ASP A 267 -5.43 15.49 10.27
N ASP A 268 -6.73 15.24 10.17
CA ASP A 268 -7.40 14.47 11.18
C ASP A 268 -7.03 13.02 10.93
N HIS A 269 -6.45 12.39 11.95
CA HIS A 269 -5.86 11.05 12.01
C HIS A 269 -6.78 9.87 11.59
N HIS A 270 -7.86 10.14 10.85
CA HIS A 270 -8.83 9.20 10.32
C HIS A 270 -8.94 9.19 8.79
N THR A 271 -8.28 10.12 8.08
CA THR A 271 -8.18 10.08 6.62
C THR A 271 -6.74 10.21 6.17
N VAL A 272 -6.10 9.09 5.83
CA VAL A 272 -4.76 9.14 5.22
C VAL A 272 -4.87 9.59 3.76
N ASN A 273 -4.38 10.80 3.49
CA ASN A 273 -3.90 11.16 2.17
C ASN A 273 -2.51 10.51 2.00
N PRO A 274 -2.30 9.63 1.01
CA PRO A 274 -1.00 8.99 0.84
C PRO A 274 0.10 9.95 0.37
N PHE A 275 -0.23 11.22 0.15
CA PHE A 275 0.68 12.32 -0.17
C PHE A 275 0.91 13.26 1.02
N HIS A 276 0.37 12.94 2.20
CA HIS A 276 0.63 13.68 3.43
C HIS A 276 2.02 13.33 3.99
N ASN A 277 2.85 14.35 4.27
CA ASN A 277 4.29 14.23 4.57
C ASN A 277 5.17 13.65 3.44
N ILE A 278 4.71 13.76 2.19
CA ILE A 278 5.55 13.63 0.99
C ILE A 278 6.19 14.95 0.61
#